data_AF-A0A9W3C8S8-F1
#
_entry.id   AF-A0A9W3C8S8-F1
#
_cell.length_a   1.000
_cell.length_b   1.000
_cell.length_c   1.000
_cell.angle_alpha   90.00
_cell.angle_beta   90.00
_cell.angle_gamma   90.00
#
_symmetry.space_group_name_H-M   'P 1'
#
loop_
_entity.id
_entity.type
_entity.pdbx_description
1 polymer ?
#
loop_
_entity_poly.entity_id
_entity_poly.type
_entity_poly.pdbx_seq_one_letter_code
_entity_poly.pdbx_strand_id
1 'polypeptide(L)'
;MMKMPWENFGKVLSEVVGLMYYDTDYESESELDSPKLKRQKRALYTPEEETEVIRDQVLKSEGFDIDFSNIRCEFNFSPVDLLHGNKLTKPPQIDGYLINMFCNMAVDEFNKFYVALSPNSSASEALTQNLKSENQNLKENTERWRKEIAETRYTRDEECLESQKCLVEEERKNNFLRHKKRANKIYKMVEDRKSTSGRNKVALWLLN
;
A
#
# COMPACT_ATOMS: atom_id res chain seq x y z
N MET A 1 31.13 30.77 -0.88
CA MET A 1 29.69 30.56 -1.17
C MET A 1 29.57 30.25 -2.66
N MET A 2 29.49 28.96 -3.02
CA MET A 2 29.29 28.55 -4.42
C MET A 2 27.81 28.69 -4.77
N LYS A 3 27.50 29.42 -5.84
CA LYS A 3 26.15 29.49 -6.41
C LYS A 3 25.88 28.18 -7.16
N MET A 4 25.04 27.32 -6.61
CA MET A 4 24.44 26.20 -7.33
C MET A 4 23.68 26.73 -8.57
N PRO A 5 23.74 26.08 -9.73
CA PRO A 5 23.03 26.50 -10.93
C PRO A 5 21.56 26.05 -10.83
N TRP A 6 20.84 26.58 -9.83
CA TRP A 6 19.41 26.36 -9.63
C TRP A 6 18.58 26.75 -10.86
N GLU A 7 19.12 27.62 -11.73
CA GLU A 7 18.50 28.03 -12.98
C GLU A 7 18.24 26.85 -13.93
N ASN A 8 19.13 25.87 -13.99
CA ASN A 8 18.93 24.69 -14.85
C ASN A 8 17.90 23.73 -14.26
N PHE A 9 17.90 23.55 -12.94
CA PHE A 9 16.93 22.70 -12.25
C PHE A 9 15.51 23.31 -12.31
N GLY A 10 15.41 24.63 -12.11
CA GLY A 10 14.16 25.38 -12.25
C GLY A 10 13.62 25.32 -13.68
N LYS A 11 14.49 25.37 -14.69
CA LYS A 11 14.08 25.22 -16.10
C LYS A 11 13.51 23.83 -16.39
N VAL A 12 14.22 22.77 -15.99
CA VAL A 12 13.78 21.37 -16.15
C VAL A 12 12.45 21.12 -15.42
N LEU A 13 12.31 21.61 -14.18
CA LEU A 13 11.05 21.54 -13.45
C LEU A 13 9.94 22.31 -14.16
N SER A 14 10.20 23.50 -14.71
CA SER A 14 9.19 24.28 -15.43
C SER A 14 8.72 23.57 -16.70
N GLU A 15 9.61 22.87 -17.41
CA GLU A 15 9.25 22.09 -18.60
C GLU A 15 8.41 20.87 -18.23
N VAL A 16 8.77 20.16 -17.15
CA VAL A 16 8.00 19.02 -16.62
C VAL A 16 6.63 19.45 -16.11
N VAL A 17 6.55 20.55 -15.36
CA VAL A 17 5.30 21.13 -14.90
C VAL A 17 4.46 21.59 -16.08
N GLY A 18 5.05 22.27 -17.06
CA GLY A 18 4.36 22.65 -18.30
C GLY A 18 3.73 21.45 -19.01
N LEU A 19 4.44 20.32 -19.11
CA LEU A 19 3.90 19.09 -19.70
C LEU A 19 2.75 18.47 -18.91
N MET A 20 2.65 18.72 -17.60
CA MET A 20 1.53 18.26 -16.77
C MET A 20 0.27 19.14 -16.88
N TYR A 21 0.39 20.37 -17.38
CA TYR A 21 -0.70 21.37 -17.40
C TYR A 21 -1.37 21.58 -18.78
N TYR A 22 -0.86 21.00 -19.86
CA TYR A 22 -1.50 21.07 -21.18
C TYR A 22 -2.38 19.84 -21.45
N ASP A 23 -3.56 19.77 -20.82
CA ASP A 23 -4.79 19.16 -21.38
C ASP A 23 -5.99 19.28 -20.40
N THR A 24 -6.34 20.49 -19.96
CA THR A 24 -7.49 20.67 -19.04
C THR A 24 -8.44 21.81 -19.45
N ASP A 25 -8.99 21.73 -20.65
CA ASP A 25 -10.29 22.34 -20.98
C ASP A 25 -11.47 21.39 -20.64
N TYR A 26 -11.23 20.37 -19.80
CA TYR A 26 -12.21 19.32 -19.50
C TYR A 26 -12.93 19.59 -18.17
N GLU A 27 -14.12 20.18 -18.26
CA GLU A 27 -15.10 20.14 -17.17
C GLU A 27 -15.52 18.68 -16.93
N SER A 28 -14.96 18.03 -15.90
CA SER A 28 -15.39 16.67 -15.50
C SER A 28 -16.43 16.73 -14.38
N GLU A 29 -17.68 16.48 -14.77
CA GLU A 29 -18.74 16.04 -13.87
C GLU A 29 -18.48 14.59 -13.44
N SER A 30 -17.59 14.36 -12.46
CA SER A 30 -17.58 13.09 -11.73
C SER A 30 -17.14 13.28 -10.28
N GLU A 31 -18.12 13.64 -9.47
CA GLU A 31 -18.04 13.75 -8.02
C GLU A 31 -18.12 12.34 -7.40
N LEU A 32 -17.02 11.59 -7.42
CA LEU A 32 -16.93 10.28 -6.75
C LEU A 32 -15.69 10.22 -5.84
N ASP A 33 -15.96 10.46 -4.56
CA ASP A 33 -15.37 9.85 -3.35
C ASP A 33 -13.85 9.62 -3.26
N SER A 34 -13.04 10.51 -3.85
CA SER A 34 -11.66 10.68 -3.39
C SER A 34 -11.70 11.44 -2.06
N PRO A 35 -10.87 11.07 -1.05
CA PRO A 35 -10.74 11.88 0.15
C PRO A 35 -10.10 13.21 -0.25
N LYS A 36 -10.95 14.19 -0.60
CA LYS A 36 -10.55 15.57 -0.85
C LYS A 36 -9.86 16.01 0.43
N LEU A 37 -8.53 16.14 0.41
CA LEU A 37 -7.81 16.93 1.39
C LEU A 37 -8.60 18.23 1.50
N LYS A 38 -9.23 18.44 2.66
CA LYS A 38 -10.13 19.58 2.86
C LYS A 38 -9.33 20.83 2.54
N ARG A 39 -9.61 21.45 1.38
CA ARG A 39 -9.07 22.77 1.02
C ARG A 39 -9.24 23.65 2.26
N GLN A 40 -8.14 24.09 2.85
CA GLN A 40 -8.22 25.10 3.89
C GLN A 40 -8.88 26.33 3.25
N LYS A 41 -10.04 26.73 3.78
CA LYS A 41 -10.94 27.72 3.17
C LYS A 41 -10.37 29.13 3.08
N ARG A 42 -9.10 29.35 3.47
CA ARG A 42 -8.47 30.67 3.53
C ARG A 42 -6.97 30.55 3.31
N ALA A 43 -6.58 30.35 2.07
CA ALA A 43 -5.25 30.75 1.72
C ALA A 43 -5.16 32.28 1.70
N LEU A 44 -4.18 32.82 2.42
CA LEU A 44 -4.00 34.25 2.58
C LEU A 44 -3.29 34.88 1.37
N TYR A 45 -2.58 34.06 0.59
CA TYR A 45 -1.71 34.49 -0.49
C TYR A 45 -2.28 34.12 -1.87
N THR A 46 -1.86 34.87 -2.90
CA THR A 46 -1.96 34.44 -4.31
C THR A 46 -0.85 33.44 -4.65
N PRO A 47 -0.95 32.66 -5.74
CA PRO A 47 0.08 31.68 -6.13
C PRO A 47 1.49 32.28 -6.29
N GLU A 48 1.59 33.50 -6.79
CA GLU A 48 2.85 34.23 -6.93
C GLU A 48 3.44 34.58 -5.57
N GLU A 49 2.62 35.09 -4.66
CA GLU A 49 3.01 35.43 -3.28
C GLU A 49 3.43 34.17 -2.49
N GLU A 50 2.76 33.03 -2.71
CA GLU A 50 3.13 31.75 -2.11
C GLU A 50 4.51 31.30 -2.55
N THR A 51 4.85 31.48 -3.83
CA THR A 51 6.17 31.15 -4.36
C THR A 51 7.25 31.99 -3.70
N GLU A 52 6.98 33.28 -3.46
CA GLU A 52 7.90 34.16 -2.75
C GLU A 52 8.05 33.80 -1.27
N VAL A 53 6.94 33.50 -0.59
CA VAL A 53 6.94 33.08 0.81
C VAL A 53 7.69 31.76 1.00
N ILE A 54 7.46 30.75 0.13
CA ILE A 54 8.19 29.48 0.16
C ILE A 54 9.68 29.72 -0.09
N ARG A 55 10.02 30.51 -1.12
CA ARG A 55 11.41 30.81 -1.45
C ARG A 55 12.12 31.49 -0.27
N ASP A 56 11.49 32.47 0.35
CA ASP A 56 12.05 33.19 1.49
C ASP A 56 12.24 32.27 2.69
N GLN A 57 11.27 31.38 2.96
CA GLN A 57 11.40 30.37 4.02
C GLN A 57 12.52 29.36 3.74
N VAL A 58 12.64 28.85 2.51
CA VAL A 58 13.72 27.93 2.10
C VAL A 58 15.09 28.59 2.28
N LEU A 59 15.22 29.84 1.87
CA LEU A 59 16.47 30.59 2.02
C LEU A 59 16.81 30.84 3.49
N LYS A 60 15.81 31.08 4.35
CA LYS A 60 15.99 31.32 5.79
C LYS A 60 16.24 30.05 6.60
N SER A 61 15.61 28.93 6.24
CA SER A 61 15.70 27.66 6.98
C SER A 61 16.73 26.69 6.40
N GLU A 62 17.50 27.12 5.41
CA GLU A 62 18.41 26.28 4.62
C GLU A 62 17.70 25.01 4.06
N GLY A 63 16.39 25.10 3.82
CA GLY A 63 15.58 24.08 3.17
C GLY A 63 14.89 23.05 4.07
N PHE A 64 14.98 23.15 5.40
CA PHE A 64 14.46 22.10 6.29
C PHE A 64 13.15 22.44 7.00
N ASP A 65 12.83 23.72 7.19
CA ASP A 65 11.68 24.15 7.99
C ASP A 65 10.83 25.14 7.19
N ILE A 66 9.78 24.64 6.55
CA ILE A 66 8.84 25.42 5.74
C ILE A 66 7.45 25.26 6.37
N ASP A 67 6.88 26.37 6.82
CA ASP A 67 5.53 26.47 7.31
C ASP A 67 4.54 26.62 6.15
N PHE A 68 3.81 25.54 5.90
CA PHE A 68 2.77 25.48 4.88
C PHE A 68 1.39 25.94 5.37
N SER A 69 1.25 26.39 6.63
CA SER A 69 -0.05 26.73 7.24
C SER A 69 -0.81 27.83 6.51
N ASN A 70 -0.11 28.67 5.72
CA ASN A 70 -0.69 29.83 5.02
C ASN A 70 -0.66 29.70 3.49
N ILE A 71 -0.10 28.62 2.95
CA ILE A 71 0.12 28.39 1.52
C ILE A 71 -0.96 27.43 1.01
N ARG A 72 -1.58 27.72 -0.15
CA ARG A 72 -2.33 26.71 -0.90
C ARG A 72 -1.34 25.64 -1.28
N CYS A 73 -1.41 24.50 -0.61
CA CYS A 73 -0.80 23.30 -1.15
C CYS A 73 -1.63 22.89 -2.39
N GLU A 74 -1.44 23.60 -3.51
CA GLU A 74 -1.97 23.24 -4.83
C GLU A 74 -1.20 22.07 -5.45
N PHE A 75 -0.13 21.62 -4.78
CA PHE A 75 0.33 20.27 -4.98
C PHE A 75 -0.76 19.34 -4.45
N ASN A 76 -1.68 19.03 -5.36
CA ASN A 76 -2.54 17.88 -5.29
C ASN A 76 -1.62 16.65 -5.42
N PHE A 77 -0.79 16.40 -4.40
CA PHE A 77 -0.16 15.13 -4.17
C PHE A 77 -1.30 14.18 -3.82
N SER A 78 -2.08 13.78 -4.84
CA SER A 78 -2.69 12.48 -4.78
C SER A 78 -1.51 11.53 -4.60
N PRO A 79 -1.41 10.79 -3.49
CA PRO A 79 -0.40 9.74 -3.40
C PRO A 79 -0.59 8.89 -4.64
N VAL A 80 0.36 8.98 -5.56
CA VAL A 80 0.33 8.15 -6.75
C VAL A 80 0.53 6.75 -6.20
N ASP A 81 -0.48 5.89 -6.32
CA ASP A 81 -0.32 4.48 -5.98
C ASP A 81 0.62 3.87 -7.01
N LEU A 82 1.92 3.99 -6.73
CA LEU A 82 3.00 3.46 -7.56
C LEU A 82 3.13 1.94 -7.41
N LEU A 83 2.44 1.33 -6.45
CA LEU A 83 2.51 -0.09 -6.12
C LEU A 83 1.44 -0.89 -6.83
N HIS A 84 0.25 -0.31 -7.01
CA HIS A 84 -0.85 -0.93 -7.73
C HIS A 84 -1.22 -0.03 -8.89
N GLY A 85 -0.76 -0.38 -10.10
CA GLY A 85 -1.04 0.35 -11.34
C GLY A 85 -2.52 0.34 -11.74
N ASN A 86 -3.39 0.94 -10.92
CA ASN A 86 -4.82 0.98 -11.09
C ASN A 86 -5.39 2.36 -10.73
N LYS A 87 -5.78 3.05 -11.81
CA LYS A 87 -6.96 3.93 -11.91
C LYS A 87 -6.88 5.42 -11.54
N LEU A 88 -5.73 6.09 -11.60
CA LEU A 88 -5.74 7.57 -11.59
C LEU A 88 -4.94 8.27 -12.70
N THR A 89 -4.35 7.57 -13.65
CA THR A 89 -3.66 8.22 -14.77
C THR A 89 -3.97 7.54 -16.09
N LYS A 90 -4.68 8.24 -16.98
CA LYS A 90 -4.54 8.03 -18.43
C LYS A 90 -3.16 8.57 -18.87
N PRO A 91 -2.60 8.07 -19.97
CA PRO A 91 -1.17 8.19 -20.31
C PRO A 91 -0.62 9.63 -20.43
N PRO A 92 0.71 9.81 -20.31
CA PRO A 92 1.72 8.75 -20.26
C PRO A 92 1.77 8.14 -18.85
N GLN A 93 1.65 6.81 -18.79
CA GLN A 93 1.72 6.05 -17.54
C GLN A 93 3.01 6.43 -16.82
N ILE A 94 2.93 7.14 -15.69
CA ILE A 94 4.06 7.27 -14.78
C ILE A 94 4.17 5.93 -14.06
N ASP A 95 4.77 4.96 -14.74
CA ASP A 95 5.09 3.67 -14.16
C ASP A 95 6.37 3.79 -13.31
N GLY A 96 6.66 2.75 -12.54
CA GLY A 96 7.90 2.69 -11.74
C GLY A 96 9.16 2.82 -12.61
N TYR A 97 9.07 2.57 -13.92
CA TYR A 97 10.16 2.74 -14.86
C TYR A 97 10.48 4.22 -15.12
N LEU A 98 9.48 5.07 -15.36
CA LEU A 98 9.68 6.52 -15.53
C LEU A 98 10.27 7.18 -14.29
N ILE A 99 9.79 6.81 -13.09
CA ILE A 99 10.35 7.33 -11.83
C ILE A 99 11.79 6.87 -11.66
N ASN A 100 12.07 5.59 -11.88
CA ASN A 100 13.43 5.08 -11.81
C ASN A 100 14.34 5.78 -12.85
N MET A 101 13.84 6.04 -14.05
CA MET A 101 14.56 6.78 -15.09
C MET A 101 14.89 8.21 -14.65
N PHE A 102 13.93 8.95 -14.10
CA PHE A 102 14.15 10.31 -13.58
C PHE A 102 15.11 10.34 -12.38
N CYS A 103 14.96 9.41 -11.44
CA CYS A 103 15.87 9.28 -10.31
C CYS A 103 17.30 9.00 -10.78
N ASN A 104 17.49 8.07 -11.72
CA ASN A 104 18.81 7.76 -12.25
C ASN A 104 19.41 8.94 -13.02
N MET A 105 18.62 9.66 -13.84
CA MET A 105 19.10 10.86 -14.53
C MET A 105 19.52 11.97 -13.54
N ALA A 106 18.75 12.21 -12.48
CA ALA A 106 19.09 13.20 -11.47
C ALA A 106 20.38 12.81 -10.71
N VAL A 107 20.52 11.54 -10.35
CA VAL A 107 21.72 11.01 -9.69
C VAL A 107 22.93 11.10 -10.61
N ASP A 108 22.79 10.75 -11.90
CA ASP A 108 23.87 10.81 -12.87
C ASP A 108 24.36 12.25 -13.09
N GLU A 109 23.45 13.23 -13.22
CA GLU A 109 23.87 14.62 -13.33
C GLU A 109 24.52 15.14 -12.06
N PHE A 110 23.97 14.82 -10.89
CA PHE A 110 24.61 15.17 -9.62
C PHE A 110 26.01 14.58 -9.50
N ASN A 111 26.18 13.30 -9.88
CA ASN A 111 27.47 12.61 -9.87
C ASN A 111 28.46 13.24 -10.86
N LYS A 112 28.03 13.65 -12.05
CA LYS A 112 28.90 14.37 -13.01
C LYS A 112 29.44 15.67 -12.41
N PHE A 113 28.59 16.42 -11.70
CA PHE A 113 29.01 17.64 -10.98
C PHE A 113 30.02 17.32 -9.87
N TYR A 114 29.76 16.30 -9.04
CA TYR A 114 30.62 15.96 -7.91
C TYR A 114 31.97 15.36 -8.33
N VAL A 115 31.98 14.50 -9.34
CA VAL A 115 33.22 13.88 -9.88
C VAL A 115 34.12 14.93 -10.52
N ALA A 116 33.56 15.99 -11.13
CA ALA A 116 34.34 17.09 -11.70
C ALA A 116 34.97 18.02 -10.63
N LEU A 117 34.41 18.07 -9.42
CA LEU A 117 34.82 19.01 -8.37
C LEU A 117 35.84 18.44 -7.37
N SER A 118 36.06 17.12 -7.34
CA SER A 118 36.95 16.49 -6.37
C SER A 118 38.00 15.60 -7.04
N PRO A 119 39.12 16.16 -7.52
CA PRO A 119 40.23 15.36 -7.98
C PRO A 119 40.99 14.76 -6.78
N ASN A 120 40.92 13.44 -6.64
CA ASN A 120 41.98 12.59 -6.07
C ASN A 120 42.46 12.90 -4.64
N SER A 121 41.55 13.09 -3.67
CA SER A 121 41.95 12.89 -2.26
C SER A 121 41.79 11.40 -1.92
N SER A 122 42.86 10.77 -1.41
CA SER A 122 42.85 9.37 -0.94
C SER A 122 41.68 9.08 0.04
N ALA A 123 41.23 10.10 0.78
CA ALA A 123 40.06 10.03 1.64
C ALA A 123 38.75 9.82 0.87
N SER A 124 38.58 10.46 -0.30
CA SER A 124 37.40 10.31 -1.15
C SER A 124 37.30 8.90 -1.74
N GLU A 125 38.43 8.30 -2.12
CA GLU A 125 38.47 6.92 -2.63
C GLU A 125 38.13 5.92 -1.53
N ALA A 126 38.70 6.08 -0.33
CA ALA A 126 38.41 5.25 0.83
C ALA A 126 36.92 5.30 1.21
N LEU A 127 36.33 6.50 1.22
CA LEU A 127 34.89 6.68 1.48
C LEU A 127 34.03 5.99 0.41
N THR A 128 34.39 6.15 -0.86
CA THR A 128 33.65 5.53 -1.97
C THR A 128 33.68 4.01 -1.89
N GLN A 129 34.84 3.41 -1.56
CA GLN A 129 34.96 1.97 -1.37
C GLN A 129 34.16 1.48 -0.15
N ASN A 130 34.21 2.22 0.96
CA ASN A 130 33.42 1.89 2.15
C ASN A 130 31.92 1.90 1.84
N LEU A 131 31.40 2.98 1.24
CA LEU A 131 30.00 3.09 0.83
C LEU A 131 29.58 1.99 -0.15
N LYS A 132 30.45 1.59 -1.08
CA LYS A 132 30.18 0.46 -1.98
C LYS A 132 30.04 -0.86 -1.22
N SER A 133 30.95 -1.14 -0.29
CA SER A 133 30.88 -2.35 0.52
C SER A 133 29.67 -2.38 1.45
N GLU A 134 29.31 -1.23 2.04
CA GLU A 134 28.14 -1.09 2.90
C GLU A 134 26.85 -1.28 2.11
N ASN A 135 26.73 -0.66 0.93
CA ASN A 135 25.59 -0.87 0.03
C ASN A 135 25.45 -2.33 -0.41
N GLN A 136 26.57 -3.02 -0.68
CA GLN A 136 26.54 -4.44 -1.02
C GLN A 136 26.05 -5.29 0.16
N ASN A 137 26.53 -5.01 1.38
CA ASN A 137 26.08 -5.68 2.60
C ASN A 137 24.57 -5.44 2.86
N LEU A 138 24.10 -4.19 2.71
CA LEU A 138 22.68 -3.86 2.83
C LEU A 138 21.81 -4.60 1.81
N LYS A 139 22.30 -4.73 0.57
CA LYS A 139 21.62 -5.49 -0.48
C LYS A 139 21.52 -6.98 -0.13
N GLU A 140 22.59 -7.59 0.35
CA GLU A 140 22.61 -8.98 0.79
C GLU A 140 21.70 -9.23 1.99
N ASN A 141 21.69 -8.32 2.96
CA ASN A 141 20.78 -8.38 4.10
C ASN A 141 19.33 -8.25 3.65
N THR A 142 19.01 -7.30 2.77
CA THR A 142 17.65 -7.14 2.23
C THR A 142 17.17 -8.42 1.55
N GLU A 143 18.03 -9.06 0.75
CA GLU A 143 17.71 -10.32 0.08
C GLU A 143 17.53 -11.48 1.07
N ARG A 144 18.36 -11.56 2.11
CA ARG A 144 18.20 -12.54 3.20
C ARG A 144 16.86 -12.39 3.90
N TRP A 145 16.51 -11.16 4.31
CA TRP A 145 15.26 -10.88 5.02
C TRP A 145 14.04 -11.15 4.13
N ARG A 146 14.11 -10.86 2.83
CA ARG A 146 13.06 -11.24 1.87
C ARG A 146 12.83 -12.75 1.83
N LYS A 147 13.89 -13.55 1.85
CA LYS A 147 13.81 -15.02 1.90
C LYS A 147 13.19 -15.50 3.20
N GLU A 148 13.65 -14.99 4.34
CA GLU A 148 13.09 -15.34 5.67
C GLU A 148 11.60 -14.99 5.78
N ILE A 149 11.18 -13.83 5.25
CA ILE A 149 9.76 -13.43 5.21
C ILE A 149 8.97 -14.39 4.32
N ALA A 150 9.49 -14.77 3.15
CA ALA A 150 8.82 -15.69 2.24
C ALA A 150 8.65 -17.08 2.87
N GLU A 151 9.69 -17.59 3.54
CA GLU A 151 9.66 -18.86 4.26
C GLU A 151 8.66 -18.84 5.42
N THR A 152 8.66 -17.78 6.23
CA THR A 152 7.70 -17.60 7.35
C THR A 152 6.25 -17.52 6.86
N ARG A 153 6.01 -16.92 5.69
CA ARG A 153 4.67 -16.88 5.08
C ARG A 153 4.25 -18.26 4.59
N TYR A 154 5.15 -18.97 3.91
CA TYR A 154 4.89 -20.32 3.41
C TYR A 154 4.50 -21.29 4.53
N THR A 155 5.25 -21.32 5.64
CA THR A 155 4.95 -22.19 6.78
C THR A 155 3.61 -21.84 7.42
N ARG A 156 3.30 -20.55 7.60
CA ARG A 156 2.02 -20.10 8.15
C ARG A 156 0.84 -20.47 7.25
N ASP A 157 1.01 -20.37 5.94
CA ASP A 157 -0.03 -20.74 4.97
C ASP A 157 -0.30 -22.25 5.00
N GLU A 158 0.74 -23.07 5.17
CA GLU A 158 0.62 -24.52 5.34
C GLU A 158 -0.13 -24.88 6.64
N GLU A 159 0.25 -24.28 7.78
CA GLU A 159 -0.43 -24.46 9.07
C GLU A 159 -1.90 -24.01 9.03
N CYS A 160 -2.18 -22.90 8.34
CA CYS A 160 -3.53 -22.39 8.15
C CYS A 160 -4.40 -23.37 7.35
N LEU A 161 -3.82 -23.93 6.28
CA LEU A 161 -4.50 -24.89 5.42
C LEU A 161 -4.76 -26.22 6.13
N GLU A 162 -3.84 -26.70 6.97
CA GLU A 162 -4.08 -27.85 7.84
C GLU A 162 -5.18 -27.59 8.86
N SER A 163 -5.14 -26.44 9.54
CA SER A 163 -6.17 -26.03 10.52
C SER A 163 -7.55 -25.96 9.88
N GLN A 164 -7.65 -25.44 8.65
CA GLN A 164 -8.89 -25.40 7.89
C GLN A 164 -9.42 -26.79 7.56
N LYS A 165 -8.56 -27.74 7.16
CA LYS A 165 -8.96 -29.13 6.91
C LYS A 165 -9.50 -29.80 8.17
N CYS A 166 -8.83 -29.63 9.31
CA CYS A 166 -9.27 -30.15 10.60
C CYS A 166 -10.66 -29.62 10.99
N LEU A 167 -10.89 -28.31 10.83
CA LEU A 167 -12.19 -27.69 11.12
C LEU A 167 -13.31 -28.26 10.25
N VAL A 168 -13.09 -28.42 8.94
CA VAL A 168 -14.07 -29.03 8.03
C VAL A 168 -14.36 -30.48 8.41
N GLU A 169 -13.35 -31.26 8.81
CA GLU A 169 -13.55 -32.63 9.26
C GLU A 169 -14.36 -32.69 10.57
N GLU A 170 -14.08 -31.80 11.51
CA GLU A 170 -14.81 -31.70 12.78
C GLU A 170 -16.28 -31.31 12.55
N GLU A 171 -16.56 -30.34 11.68
CA GLU A 171 -17.93 -29.98 11.30
C GLU A 171 -18.69 -31.16 10.69
N ARG A 172 -18.04 -31.96 9.83
CA ARG A 172 -18.62 -33.19 9.28
C ARG A 172 -18.96 -34.19 10.39
N LYS A 173 -18.05 -34.42 11.35
CA LYS A 173 -18.28 -35.31 12.51
C LYS A 173 -19.44 -34.81 13.38
N ASN A 174 -19.48 -33.50 13.65
CA ASN A 174 -20.54 -32.86 14.44
C ASN A 174 -21.90 -32.97 13.76
N ASN A 175 -21.96 -32.76 12.44
CA ASN A 175 -23.18 -32.94 11.66
C ASN A 175 -23.66 -34.40 11.69
N PHE A 176 -22.76 -35.36 11.49
CA PHE A 176 -23.08 -36.79 11.60
C PHE A 176 -23.68 -37.14 12.97
N LEU A 177 -23.07 -36.67 14.07
CA LEU A 177 -23.58 -36.89 15.42
C LEU A 177 -24.97 -36.25 15.64
N ARG A 178 -25.21 -35.04 15.13
CA ARG A 178 -26.52 -34.39 15.17
C ARG A 178 -27.58 -35.22 14.46
N HIS A 179 -27.27 -35.73 13.26
CA HIS A 179 -28.17 -36.61 12.51
C HIS A 179 -28.43 -37.93 13.24
N LYS A 180 -27.38 -38.57 13.78
CA LYS A 180 -27.50 -39.80 14.59
C LYS A 180 -28.42 -39.61 15.81
N LYS A 181 -28.26 -38.50 16.54
CA LYS A 181 -29.12 -38.16 17.68
C LYS A 181 -30.59 -37.98 17.27
N ARG A 182 -30.85 -37.31 16.14
CA ARG A 182 -32.21 -37.15 15.59
C ARG A 182 -32.82 -38.49 15.20
N ALA A 183 -32.07 -39.34 14.51
CA ALA A 183 -32.52 -40.68 14.12
C ALA A 183 -32.87 -41.55 15.34
N ASN A 184 -32.01 -41.56 16.36
CA ASN A 184 -32.28 -42.29 17.61
C ASN A 184 -33.53 -41.78 18.33
N LYS A 185 -33.76 -40.46 18.33
CA LYS A 185 -34.97 -39.87 18.91
C LYS A 185 -36.24 -40.35 18.18
N ILE A 186 -36.21 -40.40 16.85
CA ILE A 186 -37.32 -40.90 16.03
C ILE A 186 -37.56 -42.38 16.31
N TYR A 187 -36.51 -43.19 16.34
CA TYR A 187 -36.59 -44.62 16.64
C TYR A 187 -37.28 -44.86 17.98
N LYS A 188 -36.88 -44.13 19.03
CA LYS A 188 -37.52 -44.21 20.35
C LYS A 188 -39.02 -43.86 20.31
N MET A 189 -39.39 -42.78 19.63
CA MET A 189 -40.80 -42.38 19.48
C MET A 189 -41.65 -43.43 18.75
N VAL A 190 -41.07 -44.14 17.76
CA VAL A 190 -41.76 -45.22 17.05
C VAL A 190 -41.96 -46.43 17.96
N GLU A 191 -40.96 -46.79 18.75
CA GLU A 191 -41.04 -47.93 19.68
C GLU A 191 -42.06 -47.69 20.80
N ASP A 192 -42.10 -46.46 21.34
CA ASP A 192 -43.08 -46.04 22.34
C ASP A 192 -44.53 -46.10 21.77
N ARG A 193 -44.71 -45.73 20.50
CA ARG A 193 -46.02 -45.82 19.80
C ARG A 193 -46.47 -47.26 19.57
N LYS A 194 -45.56 -48.17 19.21
CA LYS A 194 -45.90 -49.60 19.06
C LYS A 194 -46.35 -50.19 20.39
N SER A 195 -45.63 -49.89 21.47
CA SER A 195 -45.91 -50.36 22.83
C SER A 195 -47.24 -49.87 23.40
N THR A 196 -47.72 -48.69 22.98
CA THR A 196 -49.01 -48.11 23.39
C THR A 196 -50.17 -48.62 22.52
N SER A 197 -49.97 -48.75 21.21
CA SER A 197 -50.97 -49.32 20.29
C SER A 197 -51.33 -50.77 20.63
N GLY A 198 -50.34 -51.59 20.97
CA GLY A 198 -50.57 -52.97 21.41
C GLY A 198 -51.42 -53.05 22.68
N ARG A 199 -51.16 -52.18 23.67
CA ARG A 199 -51.95 -52.10 24.91
C ARG A 199 -53.41 -51.70 24.66
N ASN A 200 -53.65 -50.75 23.76
CA ASN A 200 -55.01 -50.32 23.42
C ASN A 200 -55.81 -51.43 22.71
N LYS A 201 -55.17 -52.23 21.86
CA LYS A 201 -55.84 -53.38 21.22
C LYS A 201 -56.24 -54.45 22.22
N VAL A 202 -55.38 -54.75 23.21
CA VAL A 202 -55.69 -55.71 24.29
C VAL A 202 -56.81 -55.18 25.17
N ALA A 203 -56.80 -53.90 25.53
CA ALA A 203 -57.88 -53.28 26.31
C ALA A 203 -59.24 -53.31 25.58
N LEU A 204 -59.27 -53.07 24.27
CA LEU A 204 -60.48 -53.18 23.45
C LEU A 204 -61.00 -54.63 23.37
N TRP A 205 -60.11 -55.62 23.40
CA TRP A 205 -60.48 -57.04 23.39
C TRP A 205 -61.07 -57.50 24.72
N LEU A 206 -60.69 -56.89 25.84
CA LEU A 206 -61.21 -57.21 27.17
C LEU A 206 -62.57 -56.56 27.48
N LEU A 207 -63.02 -55.62 26.64
CA LEU A 207 -64.28 -54.87 26.82
C LEU A 207 -65.44 -55.38 25.95
N ASN A 208 -65.18 -56.36 25.06
CA ASN A 208 -66.18 -57.04 24.23
C ASN A 208 -66.33 -58.49 24.69
#